data_AF-A0A355AXC7-F1
#
_entry.id   AF-A0A355AXC7-F1
#
_cell.length_a   1.000
_cell.length_b   1.000
_cell.length_c   1.000
_cell.angle_alpha   90.00
_cell.angle_beta   90.00
_cell.angle_gamma   90.00
#
_symmetry.space_group_name_H-M   'P 1'
#
loop_
_entity.id
_entity.type
_entity.pdbx_description
1 polymer ?
#
loop_
_entity_poly.entity_id
_entity_poly.type
_entity_poly.pdbx_seq_one_letter_code
_entity_poly.pdbx_strand_id
1 'polypeptide(L)'
;MHTDTVLDYQNLGPDEVLAAVESRGYICDGHLLVLNSFENRVYQVGVEDNKALIAKFYRPHRWNDAMIGEEHTFALELAADDIALIAPIADTRGETLFQYGSYRFALFPRRGGRAPDLENPEHQRQLGRFIGRLHARGCMRAYEHRPTL
;
A
#
# COMPACT_ATOMS: atom_id res chain seq x y z
N MET A 1 -20.61 -22.16 -2.02
CA MET A 1 -20.61 -21.28 -3.21
C MET A 1 -19.16 -20.90 -3.46
N HIS A 2 -18.62 -21.24 -4.62
CA HIS A 2 -17.23 -20.91 -4.95
C HIS A 2 -17.22 -19.43 -5.35
N THR A 3 -16.81 -18.55 -4.45
CA THR A 3 -16.74 -17.13 -4.72
C THR A 3 -15.59 -16.88 -5.69
N ASP A 4 -15.91 -16.40 -6.88
CA ASP A 4 -14.90 -16.06 -7.88
C ASP A 4 -14.23 -14.74 -7.48
N THR A 5 -13.12 -14.86 -6.75
CA THR A 5 -12.39 -13.69 -6.21
C THR A 5 -11.94 -12.70 -7.29
N VAL A 6 -11.73 -13.17 -8.53
CA VAL A 6 -11.37 -12.31 -9.65
C VAL A 6 -12.57 -11.48 -10.10
N LEU A 7 -13.74 -12.09 -10.19
CA LEU A 7 -14.98 -11.39 -10.52
C LEU A 7 -15.37 -10.39 -9.43
N ASP A 8 -15.27 -10.78 -8.16
CA ASP A 8 -15.48 -9.88 -7.03
C ASP A 8 -14.54 -8.68 -7.13
N TYR A 9 -13.23 -8.92 -7.34
CA TYR A 9 -12.26 -7.84 -7.50
C TYR A 9 -12.60 -6.91 -8.67
N GLN A 10 -13.14 -7.43 -9.77
CA GLN A 10 -13.60 -6.61 -10.90
C GLN A 10 -14.83 -5.75 -10.54
N ASN A 11 -15.65 -6.22 -9.61
CA ASN A 11 -16.86 -5.54 -9.17
C ASN A 11 -16.66 -4.74 -7.87
N LEU A 12 -15.44 -4.68 -7.32
CA LEU A 12 -15.14 -3.92 -6.10
C LEU A 12 -15.63 -2.47 -6.23
N GLY A 13 -16.69 -2.16 -5.50
CA GLY A 13 -17.42 -0.91 -5.54
C GLY A 13 -17.13 -0.02 -4.32
N PRO A 14 -17.73 1.18 -4.30
CA PRO A 14 -17.55 2.13 -3.20
C PRO A 14 -17.92 1.56 -1.83
N ASP A 15 -19.05 0.85 -1.74
CA ASP A 15 -19.58 0.36 -0.48
C ASP A 15 -18.64 -0.68 0.15
N GLU A 16 -18.10 -1.62 -0.64
CA GLU A 16 -17.13 -2.60 -0.14
C GLU A 16 -15.83 -1.93 0.30
N VAL A 17 -15.39 -0.88 -0.40
CA VAL A 17 -14.17 -0.15 -0.04
C VAL A 17 -14.35 0.56 1.30
N LEU A 18 -15.46 1.28 1.49
CA LEU A 18 -15.74 1.99 2.73
C LEU A 18 -15.90 0.99 3.89
N ALA A 19 -16.68 -0.07 3.70
CA ALA A 19 -16.87 -1.09 4.72
C ALA A 19 -15.57 -1.83 5.10
N ALA A 20 -14.67 -2.06 4.14
CA ALA A 20 -13.34 -2.62 4.41
C ALA A 20 -12.50 -1.70 5.30
N VAL A 21 -12.49 -0.39 5.01
CA VAL A 21 -11.78 0.61 5.83
C VAL A 21 -12.41 0.73 7.23
N GLU A 22 -13.74 0.77 7.32
CA GLU A 22 -14.48 0.83 8.59
C GLU A 22 -14.28 -0.41 9.46
N SER A 23 -14.13 -1.59 8.83
CA SER A 23 -13.80 -2.83 9.55
C SER A 23 -12.52 -2.69 10.38
N ARG A 24 -11.64 -1.73 10.00
CA ARG A 24 -10.37 -1.41 10.67
C ARG A 24 -10.45 -0.32 11.73
N GLY A 25 -11.66 0.07 12.12
CA GLY A 25 -11.91 1.00 13.21
C GLY A 25 -11.81 2.47 12.80
N TYR A 26 -11.75 2.74 11.50
CA TYR A 26 -11.89 4.09 10.96
C TYR A 26 -13.37 4.43 10.76
N ILE A 27 -13.72 5.71 10.85
CA ILE A 27 -15.06 6.18 10.52
C ILE A 27 -14.93 6.95 9.20
N CYS A 28 -15.53 6.42 8.14
CA CYS A 28 -15.49 7.03 6.82
C CYS A 28 -16.46 8.22 6.74
N ASP A 29 -16.05 9.29 6.06
CA ASP A 29 -16.86 10.50 5.87
C ASP A 29 -17.68 10.49 4.56
N GLY A 30 -17.62 9.36 3.83
CA GLY A 30 -18.27 9.16 2.53
C GLY A 30 -17.46 9.66 1.32
N HIS A 31 -16.33 10.36 1.51
CA HIS A 31 -15.48 10.76 0.39
C HIS A 31 -14.66 9.57 -0.11
N LEU A 32 -14.78 9.29 -1.41
CA LEU A 32 -14.03 8.23 -2.07
C LEU A 32 -13.51 8.73 -3.43
N LEU A 33 -12.19 8.64 -3.63
CA LEU A 33 -11.55 9.00 -4.89
C LEU A 33 -10.73 7.82 -5.42
N VAL A 34 -11.03 7.37 -6.63
CA VAL A 34 -10.24 6.35 -7.33
C VAL A 34 -8.92 6.96 -7.80
N LEU A 35 -7.80 6.31 -7.50
CA LEU A 35 -6.46 6.73 -7.93
C LEU A 35 -6.00 5.92 -9.14
N ASN A 36 -5.19 6.54 -10.01
CA ASN A 36 -4.69 5.90 -11.20
C ASN A 36 -3.65 4.81 -10.85
N SER A 37 -4.07 3.54 -10.90
CA SER A 37 -3.23 2.37 -10.67
C SER A 37 -3.74 1.21 -11.54
N PHE A 38 -2.84 0.61 -12.32
CA PHE A 38 -3.18 -0.45 -13.28
C PHE A 38 -3.20 -1.85 -12.65
N GLU A 39 -2.29 -2.13 -11.71
CA GLU A 39 -2.15 -3.47 -11.12
C GLU A 39 -3.15 -3.69 -9.98
N ASN A 40 -3.19 -2.75 -9.03
CA ASN A 40 -4.05 -2.80 -7.85
C ASN A 40 -5.15 -1.74 -7.95
N ARG A 41 -6.30 -1.98 -7.32
CA ARG A 41 -7.32 -0.93 -7.14
C ARG A 41 -6.93 -0.09 -5.94
N VAL A 42 -6.72 1.20 -6.17
CA VAL A 42 -6.24 2.12 -5.14
C VAL A 42 -7.24 3.26 -5.00
N TYR A 43 -7.63 3.54 -3.77
CA TYR A 43 -8.60 4.57 -3.43
C TYR A 43 -8.02 5.50 -2.37
N GLN A 44 -8.31 6.79 -2.49
CA GLN A 44 -8.21 7.71 -1.37
C GLN A 44 -9.58 7.74 -0.67
N VAL A 45 -9.59 7.48 0.63
CA VAL A 45 -10.80 7.36 1.45
C VAL A 45 -10.78 8.45 2.51
N GLY A 46 -11.82 9.27 2.59
CA GLY A 46 -11.97 10.27 3.64
C GLY A 46 -12.43 9.63 4.95
N VAL A 47 -11.96 10.20 6.07
CA VAL A 47 -12.25 9.73 7.44
C VAL A 47 -12.38 10.94 8.37
N GLU A 48 -13.17 10.83 9.44
CA GLU A 48 -13.61 11.96 10.29
C GLU A 48 -12.47 12.80 10.93
N ASP A 49 -11.25 12.29 11.02
CA ASP A 49 -10.07 13.01 11.54
C ASP A 49 -9.31 13.86 10.50
N ASN A 50 -9.94 14.18 9.35
CA ASN A 50 -9.36 14.99 8.26
C ASN A 50 -8.03 14.45 7.68
N LYS A 51 -7.72 13.18 7.90
CA LYS A 51 -6.55 12.51 7.34
C LYS A 51 -7.01 11.38 6.46
N ALA A 52 -7.38 11.72 5.22
CA ALA A 52 -7.71 10.71 4.22
C ALA A 52 -6.65 9.60 4.20
N LEU A 53 -7.08 8.37 3.96
CA LEU A 53 -6.24 7.19 3.86
C LEU A 53 -6.10 6.77 2.40
N ILE A 54 -5.07 6.00 2.11
CA ILE A 54 -4.95 5.29 0.85
C ILE A 54 -5.24 3.82 1.10
N ALA A 55 -6.31 3.30 0.50
CA ALA A 55 -6.66 1.89 0.53
C ALA A 55 -6.20 1.23 -0.76
N LYS A 56 -5.29 0.26 -0.67
CA LYS A 56 -4.77 -0.52 -1.79
C LYS A 56 -5.33 -1.93 -1.70
N PHE A 57 -6.15 -2.31 -2.67
CA PHE A 57 -6.72 -3.65 -2.80
C PHE A 57 -5.89 -4.46 -3.77
N TYR A 58 -5.37 -5.60 -3.30
CA TYR A 58 -4.46 -6.45 -4.04
C TYR A 58 -5.22 -7.30 -5.07
N ARG A 59 -4.74 -7.27 -6.31
CA ARG A 59 -5.26 -8.15 -7.36
C ARG A 59 -5.14 -9.63 -6.93
N PRO A 60 -6.23 -10.41 -6.97
CA PRO A 60 -6.19 -11.84 -6.70
C PRO A 60 -5.18 -12.57 -7.59
N HIS A 61 -4.55 -13.62 -7.04
CA HIS A 61 -3.64 -14.53 -7.74
C HIS A 61 -2.36 -13.90 -8.36
N ARG A 62 -2.13 -12.59 -8.18
CA ARG A 62 -0.89 -11.93 -8.63
C ARG A 62 0.27 -12.18 -7.67
N TRP A 63 0.00 -12.03 -6.37
CA TRP A 63 0.94 -12.29 -5.27
C TRP A 63 0.21 -13.07 -4.18
N ASN A 64 0.93 -14.01 -3.54
CA ASN A 64 0.43 -14.67 -2.33
C ASN A 64 0.68 -13.79 -1.10
N ASP A 65 0.09 -14.16 0.03
CA ASP A 65 0.12 -13.33 1.25
C ASP A 65 1.54 -13.19 1.81
N ALA A 66 2.36 -14.24 1.70
CA ALA A 66 3.76 -14.20 2.14
C ALA A 66 4.60 -13.21 1.33
N MET A 67 4.42 -13.17 0.00
CA MET A 67 5.08 -12.20 -0.89
C MET A 67 4.66 -10.75 -0.59
N ILE A 68 3.38 -10.53 -0.27
CA ILE A 68 2.88 -9.20 0.10
C ILE A 68 3.39 -8.80 1.49
N GLY A 69 3.36 -9.72 2.46
CA GLY A 69 3.87 -9.51 3.80
C GLY A 69 5.37 -9.21 3.83
N GLU A 70 6.14 -9.84 2.95
CA GLU A 70 7.56 -9.57 2.78
C GLU A 70 7.81 -8.15 2.25
N GLU A 71 7.03 -7.70 1.25
CA GLU A 71 7.06 -6.30 0.76
C GLU A 71 6.71 -5.31 1.88
N HIS A 72 5.66 -5.60 2.67
CA HIS A 72 5.26 -4.75 3.79
C HIS A 72 6.34 -4.67 4.88
N THR A 73 6.95 -5.80 5.22
CA THR A 73 8.03 -5.87 6.21
C THR A 73 9.20 -5.00 5.76
N PHE A 74 9.63 -5.14 4.51
CA PHE A 74 10.69 -4.32 3.95
C PHE A 74 10.33 -2.82 3.96
N ALA A 75 9.09 -2.46 3.59
CA ALA A 75 8.65 -1.07 3.64
C ALA A 75 8.67 -0.49 5.07
N LEU A 76 8.27 -1.28 6.07
CA LEU A 76 8.33 -0.89 7.48
C LEU A 76 9.78 -0.70 7.96
N GLU A 77 10.69 -1.61 7.60
CA GLU A 77 12.12 -1.49 7.93
C GLU A 77 12.73 -0.22 7.33
N LEU A 78 12.46 0.06 6.06
CA LEU A 78 12.95 1.28 5.40
C LEU A 78 12.39 2.54 6.08
N ALA A 79 11.12 2.54 6.48
CA ALA A 79 10.52 3.64 7.20
C ALA A 79 11.13 3.82 8.60
N ALA A 80 11.44 2.73 9.31
CA ALA A 80 12.14 2.77 10.60
C ALA A 80 13.57 3.32 10.49
N ASP A 81 14.18 3.19 9.32
CA ASP A 81 15.48 3.75 8.97
C ASP A 81 15.42 5.20 8.47
N ASP A 82 14.28 5.88 8.59
CA ASP A 82 14.05 7.25 8.08
C ASP A 82 14.28 7.39 6.56
N ILE A 83 13.99 6.34 5.79
CA ILE A 83 13.98 6.40 4.33
C ILE A 83 12.61 6.93 3.89
N ALA A 84 12.61 7.97 3.05
CA ALA A 84 11.43 8.76 2.70
C ALA A 84 10.46 8.00 1.76
N LEU A 85 9.79 6.99 2.29
CA LEU A 85 8.71 6.25 1.64
C LEU A 85 7.50 6.14 2.57
N ILE A 86 6.39 5.63 2.02
CA ILE A 86 5.12 5.50 2.73
C ILE A 86 4.89 4.01 3.01
N ALA A 87 5.17 3.58 4.24
CA ALA A 87 4.91 2.22 4.68
C ALA A 87 3.42 1.98 4.95
N PRO A 88 2.94 0.73 4.88
CA PRO A 88 1.57 0.41 5.29
C PRO A 88 1.37 0.66 6.78
N ILE A 89 0.15 1.01 7.17
CA ILE A 89 -0.27 1.18 8.56
C ILE A 89 -0.44 -0.21 9.17
N ALA A 90 0.35 -0.50 10.20
CA ALA A 90 0.20 -1.71 10.99
C ALA A 90 -0.92 -1.54 12.02
N ASP A 91 -1.69 -2.60 12.26
CA ASP A 91 -2.64 -2.65 13.38
C ASP A 91 -1.91 -2.83 14.72
N THR A 92 -2.67 -2.96 15.81
CA THR A 92 -2.13 -3.16 17.16
C THR A 92 -1.37 -4.48 17.34
N ARG A 93 -1.50 -5.43 16.40
CA ARG A 93 -0.81 -6.71 16.37
C ARG A 93 0.38 -6.72 15.42
N GLY A 94 0.63 -5.61 14.71
CA GLY A 94 1.68 -5.50 13.70
C GLY A 94 1.27 -6.00 12.32
N GLU A 95 0.01 -6.39 12.11
CA GLU A 95 -0.49 -6.85 10.81
C GLU A 95 -0.75 -5.67 9.88
N THR A 96 -0.41 -5.82 8.61
CA THR A 96 -0.51 -4.77 7.58
C THR A 96 -1.29 -5.21 6.34
N LEU A 97 -1.47 -6.53 6.17
CA LEU A 97 -2.32 -7.12 5.13
C LEU A 97 -3.62 -7.58 5.79
N PHE A 98 -4.72 -6.99 5.36
CA PHE A 98 -6.04 -7.24 5.90
C PHE A 98 -6.93 -7.94 4.87
N GLN A 99 -8.00 -8.56 5.35
CA GLN A 99 -9.00 -9.19 4.52
C GLN A 99 -10.40 -8.67 4.87
N TYR A 100 -11.18 -8.33 3.84
CA TYR A 100 -12.60 -8.02 3.96
C TYR A 100 -13.34 -8.75 2.83
N GLY A 101 -14.22 -9.69 3.20
CA GLY A 101 -14.83 -10.61 2.22
C GLY A 101 -13.75 -11.38 1.44
N SER A 102 -13.81 -11.31 0.11
CA SER A 102 -12.84 -11.89 -0.82
C SER A 102 -11.63 -10.98 -1.10
N TYR A 103 -11.61 -9.77 -0.57
CA TYR A 103 -10.60 -8.77 -0.89
C TYR A 103 -9.46 -8.75 0.13
N ARG A 104 -8.23 -8.78 -0.38
CA ARG A 104 -7.02 -8.51 0.41
C ARG A 104 -6.62 -7.05 0.22
N PHE A 105 -6.37 -6.32 1.30
CA PHE A 105 -6.06 -4.89 1.22
C PHE A 105 -5.08 -4.43 2.29
N ALA A 106 -4.50 -3.26 2.07
CA ALA A 106 -3.66 -2.57 3.03
C ALA A 106 -3.99 -1.08 3.05
N LEU A 107 -3.75 -0.44 4.19
CA LEU A 107 -3.98 0.99 4.40
C LEU A 107 -2.66 1.72 4.50
N PHE A 108 -2.57 2.91 3.92
CA PHE A 108 -1.38 3.74 3.93
C PHE A 108 -1.73 5.17 4.31
N PRO A 109 -0.84 5.91 5.01
CA PRO A 109 -1.05 7.33 5.23
C PRO A 109 -1.08 8.08 3.91
N ARG A 110 -2.07 8.96 3.70
CA ARG A 110 -2.07 9.85 2.55
C ARG A 110 -0.98 10.90 2.71
N ARG A 111 -0.03 10.91 1.79
CA ARG A 111 0.98 11.97 1.66
C ARG A 111 0.79 12.68 0.32
N GLY A 112 0.61 13.99 0.40
CA GLY A 112 0.75 14.84 -0.78
C GLY A 112 2.23 15.05 -1.12
N GLY A 113 2.48 15.56 -2.31
CA GLY A 113 3.83 15.88 -2.77
C GLY A 113 3.80 16.43 -4.18
N ARG A 114 4.95 16.87 -4.67
CA ARG A 114 5.17 17.21 -6.08
C ARG A 114 6.19 16.24 -6.65
N ALA A 115 6.04 15.89 -7.92
CA ALA A 115 7.04 15.11 -8.61
C ALA A 115 8.39 15.85 -8.60
N PRO A 116 9.52 15.15 -8.43
CA PRO A 116 10.83 15.78 -8.54
C PRO A 116 11.04 16.29 -9.96
N ASP A 117 11.58 17.50 -10.08
CA ASP A 117 12.12 17.99 -11.34
C ASP A 117 13.44 17.27 -11.63
N LEU A 118 13.46 16.43 -12.67
CA LEU A 118 14.60 15.59 -13.04
C LEU A 118 15.70 16.37 -13.76
N GLU A 119 15.47 17.61 -14.17
CA GLU A 119 16.52 18.48 -14.73
C GLU A 119 17.28 19.24 -13.63
N ASN A 120 16.72 19.29 -12.42
CA ASN A 120 17.34 19.94 -11.27
C ASN A 120 18.41 19.04 -10.62
N PRO A 121 19.70 19.46 -10.58
CA PRO A 121 20.76 18.65 -10.01
C PRO A 121 20.62 18.36 -8.52
N GLU A 122 19.94 19.21 -7.74
CA GLU A 122 19.69 18.93 -6.32
C GLU A 122 18.63 17.84 -6.14
N HIS A 123 17.56 17.85 -6.92
CA HIS A 123 16.57 16.76 -6.91
C HIS A 123 17.19 15.45 -7.36
N GLN A 124 18.05 15.47 -8.39
CA GLN A 124 18.80 14.29 -8.82
C GLN A 124 19.68 13.74 -7.68
N ARG A 125 20.38 14.61 -6.94
CA ARG A 125 21.17 14.21 -5.77
C ARG A 125 20.31 13.62 -4.66
N GLN A 126 19.14 14.20 -4.38
CA GLN A 126 18.18 13.67 -3.41
C GLN A 126 17.68 12.28 -3.81
N LEU A 127 17.30 12.11 -5.06
CA LEU A 127 16.86 10.82 -5.62
C LEU A 127 17.97 9.78 -5.57
N GLY A 128 19.21 10.16 -5.93
CA GLY A 128 20.38 9.28 -5.83
C GLY A 128 20.65 8.81 -4.40
N ARG A 129 20.57 9.72 -3.41
CA ARG A 129 20.68 9.36 -1.99
C ARG A 129 19.56 8.40 -1.56
N PHE A 130 18.33 8.65 -1.99
CA PHE A 130 17.19 7.78 -1.69
C PHE A 130 17.40 6.36 -2.24
N ILE A 131 17.74 6.23 -3.53
CA ILE A 131 18.00 4.93 -4.18
C ILE A 131 19.18 4.22 -3.52
N GLY A 132 20.27 4.93 -3.22
CA GLY A 132 21.43 4.35 -2.55
C GLY A 132 21.09 3.76 -1.17
N ARG A 133 20.27 4.45 -0.37
CA ARG A 133 19.80 3.96 0.93
C ARG A 133 18.86 2.76 0.78
N LEU A 134 17.98 2.80 -0.22
CA LEU A 134 17.10 1.67 -0.56
C LEU A 134 17.91 0.41 -0.88
N HIS A 135 18.96 0.53 -1.71
CA HIS A 135 19.84 -0.59 -2.05
C HIS A 135 20.63 -1.11 -0.85
N ALA A 136 21.20 -0.21 -0.04
CA ALA A 136 21.96 -0.57 1.15
C ALA A 136 21.11 -1.38 2.14
N ARG A 137 19.82 -1.06 2.28
CA ARG A 137 18.87 -1.87 3.05
C ARG A 137 18.45 -3.14 2.35
N GLY A 138 18.14 -3.07 1.06
CA GLY A 138 17.72 -4.22 0.26
C GLY A 138 18.76 -5.34 0.19
N CYS A 139 20.05 -5.05 0.38
CA CYS A 139 21.09 -6.07 0.41
C CYS A 139 21.31 -6.72 1.78
N MET A 140 20.64 -6.27 2.85
CA MET A 140 20.79 -6.86 4.19
C MET A 140 20.10 -8.21 4.33
N ARG A 141 19.02 -8.45 3.56
CA ARG A 141 18.28 -9.70 3.54
C ARG A 141 17.69 -9.94 2.15
N ALA A 142 17.86 -11.15 1.63
CA ALA A 142 17.22 -11.56 0.39
C ALA A 142 15.74 -11.85 0.62
N TYR A 143 14.90 -11.54 -0.38
CA TYR A 143 13.52 -12.00 -0.40
C TYR A 143 13.47 -13.53 -0.54
N GLU A 144 12.65 -14.17 0.28
CA GLU A 144 12.43 -15.61 0.32
C GLU A 144 11.27 -16.03 -0.59
N HIS A 145 10.24 -15.19 -0.71
CA HIS A 145 9.00 -15.58 -1.37
C HIS A 145 8.88 -15.03 -2.80
N ARG A 146 9.68 -14.05 -3.20
CA ARG A 146 9.61 -13.50 -4.57
C ARG A 146 10.14 -14.50 -5.60
N PRO A 147 9.51 -14.58 -6.79
CA PRO A 147 10.04 -15.39 -7.88
C PRO A 147 11.40 -14.82 -8.31
N THR A 148 12.38 -15.69 -8.47
CA THR A 148 13.66 -15.36 -9.10
C THR A 148 13.41 -15.17 -10.60
N LEU A 149 13.84 -14.04 -11.14
CA LEU A 149 13.72 -13.70 -12.57
C LEU A 149 14.88 -14.29 -13.37
#